data_AF-A0A0C9VXN0-F1
#
_entry.id   AF-A0A0C9VXN0-F1
#
_cell.length_a   1.000
_cell.length_b   1.000
_cell.length_c   1.000
_cell.angle_alpha   90.00
_cell.angle_beta   90.00
_cell.angle_gamma   90.00
#
_symmetry.space_group_name_H-M   'P 1'
#
loop_
_entity.id
_entity.type
_entity.pdbx_description
1 polymer ?
#
loop_
_entity_poly.entity_id
_entity_poly.type
_entity_poly.pdbx_seq_one_letter_code
_entity_poly.pdbx_strand_id
1 'polypeptide(L)'
;MPIPFADANNTSDSRAPFPLALRRWTASQAHSETGSARSRSQSWASGSHSSSHGSDRPYEKSYLKVILPVKDPGYGVYRYHYAIIPMPASYQAALKDALAVLGWYRPSLTVENTILRLRYGTDDMNQPKTPWMDILPAQWTETVRANDEIGIFPKERISAVFEDEFIHSNVILRYGRTDGGVTSWTDLPTNGSPLIDRPRTYEEANELVVKCFTRNWKLFKDALKDMNGKQPRFRYCYFVTQYDNAERTVAWVPFPQEAYRNSDVWRAHVVPPGTILGVMFQ
;
A
#
# COMPACT_ATOMS: atom_id res chain seq x y z
N MET A 1 46.04 45.32 17.23
CA MET A 1 45.24 46.05 18.24
C MET A 1 43.94 45.30 18.44
N PRO A 2 43.62 44.82 19.64
CA PRO A 2 42.40 44.08 19.94
C PRO A 2 41.30 45.03 20.44
N ILE A 3 40.05 44.79 20.02
CA ILE A 3 38.86 45.40 20.66
C ILE A 3 38.00 44.26 21.23
N PRO A 4 37.48 44.39 22.47
CA PRO A 4 36.89 43.30 23.23
C PRO A 4 35.35 43.35 23.29
N PHE A 5 34.78 42.21 23.71
CA PHE A 5 33.57 41.98 24.53
C PHE A 5 32.33 42.88 24.37
N ALA A 6 31.19 42.22 24.15
CA ALA A 6 29.99 42.43 24.96
C ALA A 6 29.13 41.16 24.97
N ASP A 7 29.17 40.44 26.10
CA ASP A 7 28.11 39.50 26.51
C ASP A 7 26.92 40.30 27.05
N ALA A 8 25.71 39.90 26.65
CA ALA A 8 24.48 40.30 27.32
C ALA A 8 23.56 39.07 27.45
N ASN A 9 23.64 38.45 28.63
CA ASN A 9 22.56 37.68 29.23
C ASN A 9 21.38 38.61 29.50
N ASN A 10 20.13 38.22 29.21
CA ASN A 10 19.13 37.94 30.25
C ASN A 10 17.73 37.56 29.70
N THR A 11 17.33 36.34 30.09
CA THR A 11 16.07 35.95 30.78
C THR A 11 14.66 36.30 30.28
N SER A 12 13.77 35.37 30.69
CA SER A 12 12.30 35.40 30.82
C SER A 12 11.52 35.02 29.55
N ASP A 13 11.02 33.79 29.39
CA ASP A 13 10.07 33.01 30.22
C ASP A 13 8.63 33.57 30.14
N SER A 14 7.76 32.88 29.40
CA SER A 14 6.32 32.77 29.71
C SER A 14 5.62 31.84 28.72
N ARG A 15 5.22 30.69 29.25
CA ARG A 15 4.20 29.78 28.70
C ARG A 15 2.85 30.48 28.61
N ALA A 16 2.06 30.15 27.58
CA ALA A 16 0.62 29.88 27.72
C ALA A 16 0.00 29.30 26.43
N PRO A 17 -1.13 28.57 26.53
CA PRO A 17 -1.49 27.47 25.65
C PRO A 17 -2.61 27.80 24.65
N PHE A 18 -2.62 27.09 23.53
CA PHE A 18 -3.75 27.11 22.58
C PHE A 18 -4.88 26.16 23.03
N PRO A 19 -6.14 26.63 23.05
CA PRO A 19 -7.26 25.87 23.58
C PRO A 19 -7.91 24.94 22.53
N LEU A 20 -8.34 23.78 23.03
CA LEU A 20 -9.27 22.85 22.42
C LEU A 20 -10.64 23.50 22.24
N ALA A 21 -11.18 23.47 21.02
CA ALA A 21 -12.60 23.75 20.76
C ALA A 21 -13.30 22.47 20.28
N LEU A 22 -13.97 21.81 21.22
CA LEU A 22 -15.04 20.84 20.95
C LEU A 22 -16.19 21.55 20.22
N ARG A 23 -16.56 21.09 19.01
CA ARG A 23 -17.88 21.38 18.43
C ARG A 23 -18.80 20.18 18.61
N ARG A 24 -19.75 20.38 19.52
CA ARG A 24 -20.95 19.58 19.78
C ARG A 24 -21.91 19.73 18.59
N TRP A 25 -22.36 18.62 18.01
CA TRP A 25 -23.53 18.58 17.13
C TRP A 25 -24.64 17.82 17.85
N THR A 26 -25.80 18.46 17.99
CA THR A 26 -27.03 17.89 18.55
C THR A 26 -28.15 17.92 17.50
N ALA A 27 -28.75 16.74 17.30
CA ALA A 27 -30.16 16.41 17.09
C ALA A 27 -31.01 17.05 15.97
N SER A 28 -31.57 16.18 15.12
CA SER A 28 -33.02 16.04 14.79
C SER A 28 -33.19 14.68 14.10
N GLN A 29 -33.96 13.69 14.60
CA GLN A 29 -35.43 13.53 14.53
C GLN A 29 -36.02 13.98 13.18
N ALA A 30 -36.89 13.27 12.48
CA ALA A 30 -37.60 12.00 12.63
C ALA A 30 -38.09 11.63 11.22
N HIS A 31 -38.47 10.37 10.97
CA HIS A 31 -39.73 10.04 10.29
C HIS A 31 -39.98 8.54 10.40
N SER A 32 -41.03 8.23 11.13
CA SER A 32 -41.71 6.94 11.20
C SER A 32 -42.39 6.66 9.86
N GLU A 33 -42.26 5.45 9.32
CA GLU A 33 -43.35 4.83 8.56
C GLU A 33 -43.55 3.37 8.97
N THR A 34 -44.76 3.17 9.46
CA THR A 34 -45.45 1.92 9.79
C THR A 34 -45.79 1.14 8.52
N GLY A 35 -45.51 -0.17 8.51
CA GLY A 35 -45.95 -1.08 7.46
C GLY A 35 -46.14 -2.49 7.98
N SER A 36 -47.33 -2.76 8.52
CA SER A 36 -47.81 -4.08 8.93
C SER A 36 -48.25 -4.89 7.71
N ALA A 37 -47.77 -6.14 7.56
CA ALA A 37 -48.42 -7.13 6.70
C ALA A 37 -48.17 -8.57 7.17
N ARG A 38 -49.28 -9.17 7.58
CA ARG A 38 -49.61 -10.55 7.96
C ARG A 38 -48.99 -11.72 7.18
N SER A 39 -48.78 -12.81 7.95
CA SER A 39 -49.09 -14.23 7.69
C SER A 39 -48.93 -14.85 6.30
N ARG A 40 -48.23 -15.99 6.26
CA ARG A 40 -48.86 -17.31 6.05
C ARG A 40 -47.86 -18.45 6.21
N SER A 41 -48.16 -19.31 7.17
CA SER A 41 -47.73 -20.70 7.25
C SER A 41 -48.44 -21.52 6.17
N GLN A 42 -47.69 -22.25 5.34
CA GLN A 42 -48.20 -23.42 4.62
C GLN A 42 -47.07 -24.45 4.48
N SER A 43 -47.20 -25.51 5.26
CA SER A 43 -46.49 -26.77 5.18
C SER A 43 -47.13 -27.65 4.11
N TRP A 44 -46.37 -28.07 3.09
CA TRP A 44 -46.68 -29.26 2.30
C TRP A 44 -45.40 -30.04 2.09
N ALA A 45 -45.35 -31.19 2.75
CA ALA A 45 -44.38 -32.24 2.53
C ALA A 45 -44.82 -33.09 1.32
N SER A 46 -43.88 -33.37 0.43
CA SER A 46 -43.82 -34.52 -0.51
C SER A 46 -42.44 -34.37 -1.15
N GLY A 47 -41.44 -35.22 -0.92
CA GLY A 47 -41.49 -36.67 -0.97
C GLY A 47 -40.89 -37.12 -2.31
N SER A 48 -39.56 -36.98 -2.46
CA SER A 48 -38.81 -37.57 -3.57
C SER A 48 -37.43 -37.94 -3.04
N HIS A 49 -37.32 -39.19 -2.58
CA HIS A 49 -36.06 -39.79 -2.13
C HIS A 49 -35.18 -40.09 -3.34
N SER A 50 -34.32 -39.15 -3.70
CA SER A 50 -33.09 -39.45 -4.44
C SER A 50 -31.97 -39.60 -3.43
N SER A 51 -31.60 -40.85 -3.13
CA SER A 51 -30.47 -41.20 -2.28
C SER A 51 -29.15 -40.89 -3.00
N SER A 52 -28.83 -39.61 -3.16
CA SER A 52 -27.45 -39.19 -3.35
C SER A 52 -26.81 -39.14 -1.97
N HIS A 53 -25.82 -40.01 -1.73
CA HIS A 53 -24.85 -39.85 -0.65
C HIS A 53 -24.03 -38.57 -0.89
N GLY A 54 -24.68 -37.42 -0.73
CA GLY A 54 -24.02 -36.14 -0.56
C GLY A 54 -23.51 -36.12 0.87
N SER A 55 -22.18 -36.10 1.03
CA SER A 55 -21.56 -35.82 2.31
C SER A 55 -22.03 -34.44 2.77
N ASP A 56 -23.06 -34.42 3.60
CA ASP A 56 -23.68 -33.25 4.21
C ASP A 56 -22.72 -32.71 5.27
N ARG A 57 -21.56 -32.22 4.81
CA ARG A 57 -20.67 -31.44 5.66
C ARG A 57 -21.40 -30.13 5.91
N PRO A 58 -21.72 -29.77 7.17
CA PRO A 58 -22.36 -28.51 7.47
C PRO A 58 -21.53 -27.41 6.81
N TYR A 59 -22.17 -26.58 5.97
CA TYR A 59 -21.52 -25.45 5.31
C TYR A 59 -20.74 -24.65 6.35
N GLU A 60 -19.43 -24.86 6.38
CA GLU A 60 -18.55 -24.20 7.33
C GLU A 60 -18.56 -22.73 6.94
N LYS A 61 -19.22 -21.90 7.77
CA LYS A 61 -19.37 -20.48 7.48
C LYS A 61 -17.97 -19.88 7.38
N SER A 62 -17.60 -19.46 6.18
CA SER A 62 -16.32 -18.80 5.95
C SER A 62 -16.32 -17.43 6.64
N TYR A 63 -15.35 -17.21 7.52
CA TYR A 63 -15.18 -15.95 8.24
C TYR A 63 -13.77 -15.42 8.05
N LEU A 64 -13.56 -14.18 8.46
CA LEU A 64 -12.27 -13.51 8.48
C LEU A 64 -12.05 -12.90 9.87
N LYS A 65 -10.85 -13.04 10.43
CA LYS A 65 -10.47 -12.35 11.68
C LYS A 65 -9.77 -11.05 11.34
N VAL A 66 -10.41 -9.93 11.64
CA VAL A 66 -9.83 -8.60 11.45
C VAL A 66 -9.19 -8.12 12.77
N ILE A 67 -8.01 -7.52 12.68
CA ILE A 67 -7.18 -7.10 13.81
C ILE A 67 -6.84 -5.62 13.67
N LEU A 68 -7.01 -4.83 14.72
CA LEU A 68 -6.57 -3.44 14.80
C LEU A 68 -5.49 -3.31 15.88
N PRO A 69 -4.22 -3.15 15.48
CA PRO A 69 -3.14 -2.81 16.41
C PRO A 69 -3.29 -1.36 16.88
N VAL A 70 -3.42 -1.15 18.18
CA VAL A 70 -3.48 0.16 18.83
C VAL A 70 -2.29 0.29 19.77
N LYS A 71 -1.42 1.27 19.53
CA LYS A 71 -0.30 1.57 20.42
C LYS A 71 -0.82 2.25 21.68
N ASP A 72 -0.56 1.65 22.85
CA ASP A 72 -0.89 2.26 24.13
C ASP A 72 0.07 3.43 24.40
N PRO A 73 -0.43 4.68 24.53
CA PRO A 73 0.42 5.85 24.72
C PRO A 73 1.19 5.84 26.05
N GLY A 74 0.72 5.10 27.07
CA GLY A 74 1.36 5.05 28.38
C GLY A 74 2.51 4.03 28.48
N TYR A 75 2.45 2.95 27.70
CA TYR A 75 3.36 1.81 27.86
C TYR A 75 4.19 1.51 26.61
N GLY A 76 3.87 2.12 25.46
CA GLY A 76 4.54 1.84 24.20
C GLY A 76 4.27 0.42 23.65
N VAL A 77 3.42 -0.36 24.33
CA VAL A 77 3.02 -1.71 23.95
C VAL A 77 1.80 -1.63 23.01
N TYR A 78 1.75 -2.51 22.01
CA TYR A 78 0.58 -2.66 21.16
C TYR A 78 -0.49 -3.51 21.84
N ARG A 79 -1.71 -2.97 21.93
CA ARG A 79 -2.92 -3.74 22.22
C ARG A 79 -3.59 -4.11 20.90
N TYR A 80 -4.09 -5.33 20.80
CA TYR A 80 -4.77 -5.81 19.60
C TYR A 80 -6.27 -5.93 19.88
N HIS A 81 -7.07 -5.15 19.17
CA HIS A 81 -8.51 -5.38 19.09
C HIS A 81 -8.79 -6.29 17.91
N TYR A 82 -9.74 -7.22 18.04
CA TYR A 82 -10.09 -8.10 16.95
C TYR A 82 -11.60 -8.26 16.83
N ALA A 83 -12.06 -8.59 15.64
CA ALA A 83 -13.43 -8.98 15.37
C ALA A 83 -13.46 -10.09 14.32
N ILE A 84 -14.53 -10.87 14.34
CA ILE A 84 -14.81 -11.88 13.31
C ILE A 84 -15.91 -11.33 12.41
N ILE A 85 -15.65 -11.25 11.12
CA ILE A 85 -16.62 -10.82 10.11
C ILE A 85 -16.90 -11.95 9.12
N PRO A 86 -18.08 -11.98 8.47
CA PRO A 86 -18.33 -12.88 7.35
C PRO A 86 -17.28 -12.68 6.25
N MET A 87 -16.90 -13.74 5.52
CA MET A 87 -15.92 -13.64 4.44
C MET A 87 -16.35 -12.59 3.39
N PRO A 88 -15.61 -11.49 3.23
CA PRO A 88 -16.01 -10.41 2.32
C PRO A 88 -15.74 -10.79 0.85
N ALA A 89 -16.66 -10.40 -0.04
CA ALA A 89 -16.54 -10.68 -1.47
C ALA A 89 -15.43 -9.85 -2.18
N SER A 90 -14.93 -8.79 -1.55
CA SER A 90 -13.91 -7.90 -2.13
C SER A 90 -13.10 -7.18 -1.04
N TYR A 91 -11.95 -6.65 -1.43
CA TYR A 91 -11.12 -5.79 -0.58
C TYR A 91 -11.90 -4.60 -0.01
N GLN A 92 -12.67 -3.88 -0.84
CA GLN A 92 -13.46 -2.73 -0.40
C GLN A 92 -14.58 -3.13 0.58
N ALA A 93 -15.20 -4.28 0.40
CA ALA A 93 -16.18 -4.80 1.35
C ALA A 93 -15.51 -5.12 2.69
N ALA A 94 -14.38 -5.84 2.65
CA ALA A 94 -13.60 -6.17 3.85
C ALA A 94 -13.20 -4.91 4.62
N LEU A 95 -12.72 -3.89 3.92
CA LEU A 95 -12.29 -2.64 4.53
C LEU A 95 -13.45 -1.88 5.20
N LYS A 96 -14.61 -1.81 4.53
CA LYS A 96 -15.82 -1.19 5.09
C LYS A 96 -16.30 -1.93 6.34
N ASP A 97 -16.39 -3.26 6.27
CA ASP A 97 -16.86 -4.10 7.38
C ASP A 97 -15.90 -4.02 8.57
N ALA A 98 -14.59 -4.06 8.30
CA ALA A 98 -13.56 -3.94 9.31
C ALA A 98 -13.61 -2.57 10.03
N LEU A 99 -13.79 -1.47 9.28
CA LEU A 99 -13.95 -0.13 9.85
C LEU A 99 -15.28 0.06 10.58
N ALA A 100 -16.36 -0.55 10.12
CA ALA A 100 -17.65 -0.51 10.81
C ALA A 100 -17.57 -1.15 12.21
N VAL A 101 -16.81 -2.24 12.34
CA VAL A 101 -16.70 -2.97 13.62
C VAL A 101 -15.58 -2.44 14.52
N LEU A 102 -14.41 -2.10 13.97
CA LEU A 102 -13.22 -1.71 14.74
C LEU A 102 -12.88 -0.23 14.66
N GLY A 103 -13.49 0.54 13.76
CA GLY A 103 -13.14 1.95 13.51
C GLY A 103 -13.38 2.87 14.71
N TRP A 104 -14.29 2.51 15.62
CA TRP A 104 -14.56 3.30 16.83
C TRP A 104 -13.36 3.37 17.79
N TYR A 105 -12.47 2.36 17.79
CA TYR A 105 -11.23 2.38 18.56
C TYR A 105 -10.18 3.35 17.96
N ARG A 106 -10.33 3.71 16.68
CA ARG A 106 -9.44 4.65 15.99
C ARG A 106 -10.21 5.51 14.98
N PRO A 107 -10.92 6.55 15.43
CA PRO A 107 -11.83 7.34 14.60
C PRO A 107 -11.17 8.08 13.42
N SER A 108 -9.85 8.20 13.41
CA SER A 108 -9.09 8.78 12.30
C SER A 108 -9.04 7.87 11.06
N LEU A 109 -9.37 6.59 11.19
CA LEU A 109 -9.36 5.65 10.08
C LEU A 109 -10.60 5.82 9.20
N THR A 110 -10.37 5.86 7.90
CA THR A 110 -11.34 6.03 6.81
C THR A 110 -10.99 5.04 5.70
N VAL A 111 -11.89 4.80 4.76
CA VAL A 111 -11.65 3.89 3.63
C VAL A 111 -10.44 4.38 2.79
N GLU A 112 -10.23 5.69 2.73
CA GLU A 112 -9.22 6.34 1.90
C GLU A 112 -7.81 6.32 2.51
N ASN A 113 -7.71 6.31 3.84
CA ASN A 113 -6.45 6.38 4.57
C ASN A 113 -6.10 5.09 5.32
N THR A 114 -6.73 3.98 4.96
CA THR A 114 -6.52 2.68 5.60
C THR A 114 -6.11 1.63 4.57
N ILE A 115 -5.19 0.75 4.96
CA ILE A 115 -4.75 -0.41 4.18
C ILE A 115 -4.98 -1.69 5.00
N LEU A 116 -5.35 -2.77 4.31
CA LEU A 116 -5.43 -4.10 4.89
C LEU A 116 -4.11 -4.83 4.66
N ARG A 117 -3.58 -5.46 5.72
CA ARG A 117 -2.39 -6.29 5.64
C ARG A 117 -2.69 -7.71 6.10
N LEU A 118 -2.22 -8.71 5.37
CA LEU A 118 -2.34 -10.12 5.76
C LEU A 118 -1.28 -10.45 6.81
N ARG A 119 -1.65 -11.17 7.87
CA ARG A 119 -0.69 -11.71 8.82
C ARG A 119 0.12 -12.81 8.14
N TYR A 120 1.43 -12.65 8.05
CA TYR A 120 2.31 -13.65 7.46
C TYR A 120 3.18 -14.30 8.55
N GLY A 121 3.45 -15.60 8.41
CA GLY A 121 4.34 -16.36 9.31
C GLY A 121 3.65 -16.94 10.56
N THR A 122 4.27 -17.97 11.11
CA THR A 122 3.92 -18.57 12.40
C THR A 122 4.46 -17.71 13.54
N ASP A 123 3.74 -17.63 14.66
CA ASP A 123 4.20 -17.01 15.90
C ASP A 123 5.46 -17.73 16.39
N ASP A 124 6.62 -17.30 15.91
CA ASP A 124 7.88 -17.69 16.50
C ASP A 124 7.98 -16.94 17.84
N MET A 125 7.80 -17.66 18.93
CA MET A 125 7.73 -17.16 20.31
C MET A 125 8.94 -16.30 20.69
N ASN A 126 10.03 -16.39 19.93
CA ASN A 126 11.28 -15.69 20.20
C ASN A 126 11.46 -14.37 19.42
N GLN A 127 10.58 -14.03 18.46
CA GLN A 127 10.62 -12.75 17.77
C GLN A 127 9.20 -12.18 17.56
N PRO A 128 8.74 -11.24 18.41
CA PRO A 128 7.35 -10.74 18.40
C PRO A 128 7.03 -9.79 17.23
N LYS A 129 7.85 -9.77 16.18
CA LYS A 129 7.55 -9.02 14.95
C LYS A 129 6.79 -9.93 14.02
N THR A 130 5.48 -10.07 14.27
CA THR A 130 4.58 -10.64 13.27
C THR A 130 4.68 -9.80 11.99
N PRO A 131 5.23 -10.34 10.88
CA PRO A 131 5.31 -9.59 9.65
C PRO A 131 3.89 -9.45 9.05
N TRP A 132 3.56 -8.24 8.64
CA TRP A 132 2.31 -7.91 7.97
C TRP A 132 2.62 -7.61 6.51
N MET A 133 1.88 -8.20 5.59
CA MET A 133 2.05 -8.00 4.15
C MET A 133 0.89 -7.18 3.58
N ASP A 134 1.18 -6.09 2.89
CA ASP A 134 0.16 -5.27 2.21
C ASP A 134 -0.66 -6.11 1.23
N ILE A 135 -1.99 -6.00 1.31
CA ILE A 135 -2.90 -6.66 0.37
C ILE A 135 -3.29 -5.64 -0.70
N LEU A 136 -2.94 -5.90 -1.95
CA LEU A 136 -3.41 -5.07 -3.06
C LEU A 136 -4.89 -5.36 -3.36
N PRO A 137 -5.75 -4.36 -3.61
CA PRO A 137 -7.16 -4.59 -3.90
C PRO A 137 -7.41 -5.57 -5.05
N ALA A 138 -6.55 -5.52 -6.08
CA ALA A 138 -6.65 -6.40 -7.25
C ALA A 138 -6.29 -7.87 -6.94
N GLN A 139 -5.59 -8.14 -5.84
CA GLN A 139 -5.10 -9.48 -5.47
C GLN A 139 -5.93 -10.12 -4.35
N TRP A 140 -7.03 -9.48 -3.94
CA TRP A 140 -7.84 -9.92 -2.79
C TRP A 140 -8.22 -11.40 -2.85
N THR A 141 -8.79 -11.84 -3.97
CA THR A 141 -9.30 -13.22 -4.14
C THR A 141 -8.20 -14.26 -4.20
N GLU A 142 -6.99 -13.87 -4.61
CA GLU A 142 -5.83 -14.77 -4.70
C GLU A 142 -5.08 -14.86 -3.38
N THR A 143 -5.10 -13.76 -2.60
CA THR A 143 -4.26 -13.59 -1.41
C THR A 143 -4.98 -14.00 -0.12
N VAL A 144 -6.27 -13.71 -0.01
CA VAL A 144 -7.04 -13.88 1.24
C VAL A 144 -7.95 -15.09 1.15
N ARG A 145 -7.88 -15.94 2.17
CA ARG A 145 -8.68 -17.15 2.34
C ARG A 145 -9.57 -17.04 3.57
N ALA A 146 -10.54 -17.93 3.65
CA ALA A 146 -11.34 -18.08 4.87
C ALA A 146 -10.42 -18.44 6.05
N ASN A 147 -10.74 -17.88 7.22
CA ASN A 147 -10.04 -18.02 8.49
C ASN A 147 -8.68 -17.30 8.57
N ASP A 148 -8.31 -16.51 7.55
CA ASP A 148 -7.12 -15.66 7.62
C ASP A 148 -7.27 -14.53 8.65
N GLU A 149 -6.11 -14.03 9.09
CA GLU A 149 -6.02 -12.86 9.95
C GLU A 149 -5.54 -11.64 9.16
N ILE A 150 -6.36 -10.59 9.15
CA ILE A 150 -6.06 -9.33 8.44
C ILE A 150 -5.96 -8.18 9.42
N GLY A 151 -4.87 -7.44 9.35
CA GLY A 151 -4.64 -6.24 10.13
C GLY A 151 -5.12 -4.99 9.41
N ILE A 152 -5.67 -4.05 10.18
CA ILE A 152 -6.10 -2.73 9.74
C ILE A 152 -5.01 -1.74 10.10
N PHE A 153 -4.39 -1.14 9.09
CA PHE A 153 -3.30 -0.19 9.28
C PHE A 153 -3.65 1.16 8.65
N PRO A 154 -3.22 2.28 9.24
CA PRO A 154 -3.16 3.52 8.50
C PRO A 154 -2.34 3.27 7.23
N LYS A 155 -2.89 3.68 6.09
CA LYS A 155 -2.12 3.81 4.88
C LYS A 155 -1.03 4.82 5.19
N GLU A 156 0.22 4.35 5.21
CA GLU A 156 1.36 5.24 5.31
C GLU A 156 1.21 6.24 4.17
N ARG A 157 0.93 7.51 4.51
CA ARG A 157 1.09 8.57 3.54
C ARG A 157 2.57 8.56 3.27
N ILE A 158 2.94 8.10 2.09
CA ILE A 158 4.27 8.34 1.55
C ILE A 158 4.40 9.86 1.62
N SER A 159 5.15 10.34 2.60
CA SER A 159 5.34 11.77 2.80
C SER A 159 5.86 12.30 1.49
N ALA A 160 5.21 13.35 0.97
CA ALA A 160 5.76 14.15 -0.10
C ALA A 160 7.23 14.43 0.25
N VAL A 161 8.16 13.95 -0.59
CA VAL A 161 9.59 14.23 -0.39
C VAL A 161 9.86 15.52 -1.13
N PHE A 162 10.15 16.57 -0.38
CA PHE A 162 10.53 17.85 -0.93
C PHE A 162 11.92 17.77 -1.57
N GLU A 163 12.25 18.75 -2.42
CA GLU A 163 13.49 18.74 -3.19
C GLU A 163 14.75 18.81 -2.30
N ASP A 164 14.68 19.53 -1.19
CA ASP A 164 15.76 19.65 -0.20
C ASP A 164 16.04 18.36 0.57
N GLU A 165 15.03 17.50 0.74
CA GLU A 165 15.16 16.18 1.35
C GLU A 165 15.59 15.09 0.34
N PHE A 166 15.59 15.41 -0.96
CA PHE A 166 15.86 14.44 -2.01
C PHE A 166 17.36 14.19 -2.17
N ILE A 167 17.80 12.97 -1.82
CA ILE A 167 19.20 12.56 -2.01
C ILE A 167 19.50 12.41 -3.50
N HIS A 168 20.44 13.23 -3.98
CA HIS A 168 20.96 13.21 -5.34
C HIS A 168 22.05 12.14 -5.47
N SER A 169 21.84 11.15 -6.33
CA SER A 169 22.80 10.09 -6.63
C SER A 169 22.36 9.33 -7.88
N ASN A 170 22.99 8.19 -8.17
CA ASN A 170 22.62 7.35 -9.30
C ASN A 170 21.67 6.22 -8.90
N VAL A 171 20.81 5.83 -9.84
CA VAL A 171 19.99 4.61 -9.77
C VAL A 171 20.31 3.70 -10.95
N ILE A 172 20.07 2.41 -10.79
CA ILE A 172 20.28 1.40 -11.82
C ILE A 172 19.00 1.27 -12.64
N LEU A 173 19.06 1.42 -13.96
CA LEU A 173 17.88 1.31 -14.81
C LEU A 173 17.67 -0.14 -15.29
N ARG A 174 16.45 -0.68 -15.15
CA ARG A 174 16.04 -1.93 -15.82
C ARG A 174 14.84 -1.68 -16.74
N TYR A 175 14.92 -2.21 -17.96
CA TYR A 175 13.80 -2.16 -18.89
C TYR A 175 13.00 -3.45 -18.81
N GLY A 176 11.68 -3.32 -18.67
CA GLY A 176 10.73 -4.40 -18.66
C GLY A 176 9.90 -4.41 -19.94
N ARG A 177 9.67 -5.61 -20.48
CA ARG A 177 8.76 -5.82 -21.60
C ARG A 177 7.68 -6.83 -21.19
N THR A 178 6.43 -6.47 -21.41
CA THR A 178 5.30 -7.37 -21.20
C THR A 178 4.93 -8.04 -22.52
N ASP A 179 4.98 -9.36 -22.57
CA ASP A 179 4.51 -10.17 -23.70
C ASP A 179 3.70 -11.35 -23.18
N GLY A 180 2.51 -11.56 -23.72
CA GLY A 180 1.59 -12.62 -23.26
C GLY A 180 1.23 -12.55 -21.76
N GLY A 181 1.23 -11.36 -21.16
CA GLY A 181 0.95 -11.16 -19.73
C GLY A 181 2.14 -11.45 -18.79
N VAL A 182 3.27 -11.92 -19.32
CA VAL A 182 4.51 -12.13 -18.56
C VAL A 182 5.41 -10.93 -18.79
N THR A 183 5.98 -10.39 -17.71
CA THR A 183 6.94 -9.28 -17.80
C THR A 183 8.36 -9.82 -17.64
N SER A 184 9.17 -9.67 -18.68
CA SER A 184 10.61 -9.96 -18.65
C SER A 184 11.40 -8.66 -18.47
N TRP A 185 12.49 -8.73 -17.70
CA TRP A 185 13.35 -7.59 -17.41
C TRP A 185 14.72 -7.78 -18.05
N THR A 186 15.33 -6.71 -18.54
CA THR A 186 16.72 -6.75 -19.02
C THR A 186 17.67 -7.15 -17.89
N ASP A 187 18.60 -8.05 -18.19
CA ASP A 187 19.66 -8.45 -17.26
C ASP A 187 20.57 -7.27 -16.89
N LEU A 188 21.16 -7.34 -15.69
CA LEU A 188 22.20 -6.38 -15.32
C LEU A 188 23.52 -6.82 -15.93
N PRO A 189 24.19 -5.95 -16.70
CA PRO A 189 25.52 -6.26 -17.20
C PRO A 189 26.51 -6.40 -16.04
N THR A 190 27.36 -7.42 -16.10
CA THR A 190 28.45 -7.65 -15.13
C THR A 190 29.50 -6.54 -15.15
N ASN A 191 29.65 -5.83 -16.28
CA ASN A 191 30.67 -4.82 -16.54
C ASN A 191 30.13 -3.39 -16.51
N GLY A 192 29.32 -3.07 -15.49
CA GLY A 192 28.83 -1.72 -15.22
C GLY A 192 27.34 -1.56 -15.49
N SER A 193 26.58 -1.30 -14.44
CA SER A 193 25.13 -1.10 -14.49
C SER A 193 24.77 0.14 -15.32
N PRO A 194 23.65 0.14 -16.05
CA PRO A 194 23.13 1.32 -16.74
C PRO A 194 22.63 2.34 -15.71
N LEU A 195 23.58 3.11 -15.18
CA LEU A 195 23.34 4.14 -14.19
C LEU A 195 22.77 5.38 -14.87
N ILE A 196 21.73 5.92 -14.26
CA ILE A 196 21.22 7.26 -14.55
C ILE A 196 21.19 8.06 -13.25
N ASP A 197 21.28 9.38 -13.37
CA ASP A 197 21.00 10.25 -12.25
C ASP A 197 19.59 9.96 -11.73
N ARG A 198 19.41 9.97 -10.41
CA ARG A 198 18.12 9.74 -9.76
C ARG A 198 17.17 10.88 -10.14
N PRO A 199 16.10 10.62 -10.92
CA PRO A 199 15.29 11.69 -11.49
C PRO A 199 14.40 12.36 -10.44
N ARG A 200 14.34 13.70 -10.45
CA ARG A 200 13.52 14.51 -9.54
C ARG A 200 12.09 14.67 -10.02
N THR A 201 11.85 14.47 -11.31
CA THR A 201 10.53 14.59 -11.96
C THR A 201 10.33 13.48 -12.98
N TYR A 202 9.07 13.26 -13.37
CA TYR A 202 8.72 12.28 -14.42
C TYR A 202 9.32 12.68 -15.77
N GLU A 203 9.30 13.97 -16.10
CA GLU A 203 9.83 14.51 -17.35
C GLU A 203 11.35 14.30 -17.44
N GLU A 204 12.08 14.62 -16.36
CA GLU A 204 13.52 14.36 -16.25
C GLU A 204 13.83 12.86 -16.36
N ALA A 205 13.00 12.01 -15.75
CA ALA A 205 13.15 10.56 -15.85
C ALA A 205 13.05 10.08 -17.29
N ASN A 206 12.07 10.58 -18.06
CA ASN A 206 11.90 10.20 -19.47
C ASN A 206 13.13 10.59 -20.28
N GLU A 207 13.66 11.81 -20.10
CA GLU A 207 14.87 12.26 -20.79
C GLU A 207 16.09 11.39 -20.45
N LEU A 208 16.30 11.10 -19.17
CA LEU A 208 17.42 10.28 -18.70
C LEU A 208 17.31 8.84 -19.21
N VAL A 209 16.11 8.26 -19.23
CA VAL A 209 15.87 6.92 -19.78
C VAL A 209 16.19 6.88 -21.28
N VAL A 210 15.72 7.84 -22.07
CA VAL A 210 16.01 7.89 -23.51
C VAL A 210 17.51 8.04 -23.78
N LYS A 211 18.19 8.91 -23.02
CA LYS A 211 19.66 9.05 -23.09
C LYS A 211 20.37 7.74 -22.74
N CYS A 212 19.93 7.05 -21.68
CA CYS A 212 20.48 5.78 -21.24
C CYS A 212 20.29 4.67 -22.27
N PHE A 213 19.08 4.54 -22.84
CA PHE A 213 18.78 3.56 -23.88
C PHE A 213 19.63 3.78 -25.12
N THR A 214 19.79 5.03 -25.56
CA THR A 214 20.62 5.38 -26.71
C THR A 214 22.09 5.06 -26.47
N ARG A 215 22.63 5.41 -25.29
CA ARG A 215 24.02 5.12 -24.91
C ARG A 215 24.28 3.61 -24.80
N ASN A 216 23.31 2.86 -24.29
CA ASN A 216 23.40 1.42 -24.05
C ASN A 216 22.56 0.62 -25.06
N TRP A 217 22.55 1.04 -26.34
CA TRP A 217 21.64 0.54 -27.36
C TRP A 217 21.68 -0.98 -27.55
N LYS A 218 22.81 -1.64 -27.30
CA LYS A 218 22.93 -3.11 -27.39
C LYS A 218 22.08 -3.81 -26.33
N LEU A 219 22.04 -3.26 -25.11
CA LEU A 219 21.26 -3.77 -23.99
C LEU A 219 19.76 -3.45 -24.17
N PHE A 220 19.46 -2.26 -24.69
CA PHE A 220 18.09 -1.76 -24.85
C PHE A 220 17.61 -1.75 -26.30
N LYS A 221 18.10 -2.69 -27.12
CA LYS A 221 17.78 -2.74 -28.55
C LYS A 221 16.28 -2.85 -28.79
N ASP A 222 15.59 -3.64 -27.97
CA ASP A 222 14.15 -3.81 -28.09
C ASP A 222 13.41 -2.56 -27.65
N ALA A 223 13.83 -1.91 -26.57
CA ALA A 223 13.23 -0.64 -26.15
C ALA A 223 13.34 0.45 -27.23
N LEU A 224 14.49 0.55 -27.90
CA LEU A 224 14.68 1.52 -28.98
C LEU A 224 13.82 1.22 -30.22
N LYS A 225 13.51 -0.05 -30.51
CA LYS A 225 12.56 -0.39 -31.58
C LYS A 225 11.15 0.09 -31.22
N ASP A 226 10.76 -0.11 -29.97
CA ASP A 226 9.43 0.26 -29.46
C ASP A 226 9.22 1.79 -29.48
N MET A 227 10.31 2.58 -29.45
CA MET A 227 10.27 4.04 -29.52
C MET A 227 10.08 4.63 -30.92
N ASN A 228 10.27 3.88 -32.01
CA ASN A 228 10.32 4.46 -33.35
C ASN A 228 8.97 5.10 -33.75
N GLY A 229 8.92 6.43 -33.73
CA GLY A 229 7.84 7.24 -34.30
C GLY A 229 6.87 7.91 -33.31
N LYS A 230 7.03 7.74 -31.99
CA LYS A 230 6.18 8.40 -30.98
C LYS A 230 7.00 8.89 -29.78
N GLN A 231 6.53 9.95 -29.12
CA GLN A 231 7.07 10.28 -27.79
C GLN A 231 6.77 9.11 -26.85
N PRO A 232 7.80 8.47 -26.29
CA PRO A 232 7.60 7.29 -25.47
C PRO A 232 6.87 7.68 -24.19
N ARG A 233 5.83 6.93 -23.84
CA ARG A 233 5.19 7.00 -22.53
C ARG A 233 5.74 5.85 -21.69
N PHE A 234 6.49 6.22 -20.67
CA PHE A 234 7.07 5.25 -19.75
C PHE A 234 6.19 5.06 -18.52
N ARG A 235 6.05 3.80 -18.10
CA ARG A 235 5.55 3.40 -16.80
C ARG A 235 6.73 3.01 -15.92
N TYR A 236 6.81 3.61 -14.74
CA TYR A 236 7.88 3.34 -13.78
C TYR A 236 7.40 2.40 -12.68
N CYS A 237 8.32 1.60 -12.15
CA CYS A 237 8.07 0.70 -11.03
C CYS A 237 9.31 0.57 -10.15
N TYR A 238 9.07 0.18 -8.90
CA TYR A 238 10.13 -0.28 -7.99
C TYR A 238 9.99 -1.77 -7.75
N PHE A 239 11.10 -2.42 -7.43
CA PHE A 239 11.11 -3.84 -7.11
C PHE A 239 10.91 -4.04 -5.61
N VAL A 240 10.05 -5.00 -5.25
CA VAL A 240 9.82 -5.36 -3.85
C VAL A 240 10.79 -6.48 -3.51
N THR A 241 11.79 -6.17 -2.70
CA THR A 241 12.71 -7.19 -2.17
C THR A 241 11.95 -8.08 -1.19
N GLN A 242 11.63 -9.30 -1.60
CA GLN A 242 11.21 -10.35 -0.68
C GLN A 242 12.45 -10.94 -0.02
N TYR A 243 12.45 -10.99 1.31
CA TYR A 243 13.49 -11.49 2.22
C TYR A 243 14.44 -12.55 1.63
N ASP A 244 15.46 -12.08 0.93
CA ASP A 244 16.80 -12.64 0.80
C ASP A 244 17.58 -11.63 -0.06
N ASN A 245 18.86 -11.38 0.21
CA ASN A 245 19.68 -10.38 -0.48
C ASN A 245 19.91 -10.66 -1.99
N ALA A 246 19.11 -11.52 -2.61
CA ALA A 246 19.10 -11.72 -4.05
C ALA A 246 18.32 -10.59 -4.72
N GLU A 247 18.94 -9.92 -5.69
CA GLU A 247 18.31 -8.96 -6.60
C GLU A 247 17.21 -9.64 -7.43
N ARG A 248 16.05 -9.89 -6.83
CA ARG A 248 14.93 -10.52 -7.51
C ARG A 248 14.00 -9.46 -8.06
N THR A 249 13.99 -9.33 -9.39
CA THR A 249 12.98 -8.54 -10.12
C THR A 249 11.66 -9.27 -10.31
N VAL A 250 11.40 -10.29 -9.49
CA VAL A 250 10.23 -11.17 -9.58
C VAL A 250 8.97 -10.42 -9.13
N ALA A 251 9.08 -9.58 -8.11
CA ALA A 251 7.98 -8.74 -7.62
C ALA A 251 8.30 -7.27 -7.88
N TRP A 252 7.38 -6.57 -8.52
CA TRP A 252 7.48 -5.14 -8.79
C TRP A 252 6.13 -4.46 -8.61
N VAL A 253 6.18 -3.18 -8.25
CA VAL A 253 5.00 -2.36 -8.02
C VAL A 253 5.09 -1.11 -8.89
N PRO A 254 4.09 -0.86 -9.75
CA PRO A 254 4.06 0.34 -10.58
C PRO A 254 3.88 1.59 -9.71
N PHE A 255 4.49 2.69 -10.12
CA PHE A 255 4.27 3.98 -9.47
C PHE A 255 2.79 4.38 -9.58
N PRO A 256 2.24 5.05 -8.56
CA PRO A 256 0.86 5.51 -8.60
C PRO A 256 0.67 6.59 -9.68
N GLN A 257 -0.55 6.69 -10.22
CA GLN A 257 -0.87 7.65 -11.29
C GLN A 257 -0.57 9.11 -10.92
N GLU A 258 -0.65 9.44 -9.63
CA GLU A 258 -0.36 10.78 -9.11
C GLU A 258 1.12 11.17 -9.24
N ALA A 259 2.05 10.20 -9.14
CA ALA A 259 3.48 10.46 -9.28
C ALA A 259 3.84 11.06 -10.65
N TYR A 260 3.06 10.76 -11.69
CA TYR A 260 3.27 11.29 -13.04
C TYR A 260 2.79 12.74 -13.22
N ARG A 261 2.17 13.33 -12.18
CA ARG A 261 1.64 14.71 -12.19
C ARG A 261 2.15 15.56 -11.03
N ASN A 262 2.69 14.93 -9.99
CA ASN A 262 3.16 15.58 -8.78
C ASN A 262 4.60 15.14 -8.47
N SER A 263 5.54 16.08 -8.57
CA SER A 263 6.97 15.83 -8.36
C SER A 263 7.31 15.40 -6.93
N ASP A 264 6.57 15.84 -5.92
CA ASP A 264 6.80 15.40 -4.54
C ASP A 264 6.43 13.92 -4.35
N VAL A 265 5.31 13.51 -4.95
CA VAL A 265 4.87 12.11 -4.94
C VAL A 265 5.82 11.27 -5.77
N TRP A 266 6.30 11.78 -6.91
CA TRP A 266 7.35 11.15 -7.71
C TRP A 266 8.60 10.87 -6.86
N ARG A 267 9.18 11.91 -6.26
CA ARG A 267 10.41 11.82 -5.45
C ARG A 267 10.29 10.81 -4.31
N ALA A 268 9.10 10.68 -3.74
CA ALA A 268 8.84 9.74 -2.67
C ALA A 268 8.72 8.27 -3.13
N HIS A 269 8.50 8.02 -4.42
CA HIS A 269 8.46 6.69 -5.02
C HIS A 269 9.74 6.32 -5.77
N VAL A 270 10.50 7.31 -6.24
CA VAL A 270 11.81 7.05 -6.86
C VAL A 270 12.70 6.34 -5.86
N VAL A 271 13.17 5.17 -6.28
CA VAL A 271 13.96 4.29 -5.45
C VAL A 271 15.24 4.97 -4.92
N PRO A 272 15.76 4.55 -3.77
CA PRO A 272 16.98 5.13 -3.20
C PRO A 272 18.20 5.00 -4.12
N PRO A 273 19.26 5.80 -3.87
CA PRO A 273 20.55 5.63 -4.53
C PRO A 273 21.05 4.18 -4.57
N GLY A 274 21.64 3.77 -5.70
CA GLY A 274 22.22 2.45 -5.90
C GLY A 274 21.22 1.31 -6.07
N THR A 275 19.91 1.58 -6.05
CA THR A 275 18.87 0.57 -6.23
C THR A 275 18.30 0.59 -7.66
N ILE A 276 17.48 -0.41 -7.99
CA ILE A 276 16.96 -0.61 -9.34
C ILE A 276 15.64 0.15 -9.54
N LEU A 277 15.62 1.04 -10.52
CA LEU A 277 14.41 1.67 -11.07
C LEU A 277 13.97 0.89 -12.32
N GLY A 278 12.78 0.32 -12.28
CA GLY A 278 12.19 -0.37 -13.42
C GLY A 278 11.42 0.59 -14.32
N VAL A 279 11.57 0.42 -15.64
CA VAL A 279 10.84 1.18 -16.66
C VAL A 279 10.25 0.25 -17.72
N MET A 280 9.02 0.51 -18.14
CA MET A 280 8.31 -0.22 -19.21
C MET A 280 7.64 0.77 -20.15
N PHE A 281 7.37 0.37 -21.40
CA PHE A 281 6.45 1.16 -22.24
C PHE A 281 5.02 1.00 -21.75
N GLN A 282 4.26 2.08 -21.88
CA GLN A 282 2.82 2.11 -21.69
C GLN A 282 2.07 1.88 -23.00
#